data_AF-A0A9Q8LA78-F1
#
_entry.id   AF-A0A9Q8LA78-F1
#
_cell.length_a   1.000
_cell.length_b   1.000
_cell.length_c   1.000
_cell.angle_alpha   90.00
_cell.angle_beta   90.00
_cell.angle_gamma   90.00
#
_symmetry.space_group_name_H-M   'P 1'
#
loop_
_entity.id
_entity.type
_entity.pdbx_description
1 polymer ?
#
loop_
_entity_poly.entity_id
_entity_poly.type
_entity_poly.pdbx_seq_one_letter_code
_entity_poly.pdbx_strand_id
1 'polypeptide(L)'
;MLLEETTMEERAEQDYCQRTRELQTAQDRFDNRLAVHNQEAAQFHTRLRRGQTLDDKILEFDMRHYQRGQQLTRELIEAEERFAVAKQNAIRLGVRTEGDDRTSGFLDDQEDGLVIYQRPPKDRVNQGRIHAWLNALPGKFGTSAISLGPEAWPEVDDWDAGMELGSSDSASVVAGGSRRRRIQSYRAAMDRVKDATNAP
;
A
#
# COMPACT_ATOMS: atom_id res chain seq x y z
N MET A 1 -16.72 6.98 41.84
CA MET A 1 -15.45 7.00 41.08
C MET A 1 -15.40 5.68 40.33
N LEU A 2 -16.06 5.63 39.17
CA LEU A 2 -16.08 4.45 38.32
C LEU A 2 -14.85 4.60 37.41
N LEU A 3 -13.80 3.84 37.69
CA LEU A 3 -12.72 3.64 36.74
C LEU A 3 -13.32 2.86 35.59
N GLU A 4 -13.50 3.52 34.45
CA GLU A 4 -13.90 2.88 33.20
C GLU A 4 -12.89 1.77 32.92
N GLU A 5 -13.34 0.52 32.99
CA GLU A 5 -12.59 -0.63 32.47
C GLU A 5 -12.56 -0.48 30.95
N THR A 6 -11.60 0.31 30.46
CA THR A 6 -11.28 0.40 29.04
C THR A 6 -11.07 -1.00 28.53
N THR A 7 -11.87 -1.40 27.54
CA THR A 7 -11.78 -2.74 26.95
C THR A 7 -10.42 -2.91 26.26
N MET A 8 -9.97 -4.16 26.09
CA MET A 8 -8.72 -4.44 25.36
C MET A 8 -8.76 -3.90 23.93
N GLU A 9 -9.94 -3.89 23.32
CA GLU A 9 -10.22 -3.35 21.98
C GLU A 9 -10.03 -1.83 21.95
N GLU A 10 -10.62 -1.07 22.87
CA GLU A 10 -10.45 0.39 22.98
C GLU A 10 -8.98 0.78 23.21
N ARG A 11 -8.23 0.02 23.99
CA ARG A 11 -6.78 0.26 24.19
C ARG A 11 -5.99 0.04 22.91
N ALA A 12 -6.33 -1.00 22.15
CA ALA A 12 -5.66 -1.29 20.89
C ALA A 12 -6.00 -0.25 19.82
N GLU A 13 -7.23 0.25 19.79
CA GLU A 13 -7.64 1.35 18.92
C GLU A 13 -6.90 2.65 19.26
N GLN A 14 -6.80 2.98 20.56
CA GLN A 14 -6.05 4.15 21.02
C GLN A 14 -4.55 4.06 20.68
N ASP A 15 -3.92 2.90 20.92
CA ASP A 15 -2.51 2.69 20.57
C ASP A 15 -2.32 2.77 19.04
N TYR A 16 -3.18 2.13 18.24
CA TYR A 16 -3.14 2.25 16.78
C TYR A 16 -3.24 3.70 16.29
N CYS A 17 -4.22 4.46 16.79
CA CYS A 17 -4.38 5.88 16.48
C CYS A 17 -3.15 6.70 16.86
N GLN A 18 -2.58 6.43 18.03
CA GLN A 18 -1.40 7.12 18.53
C GLN A 18 -0.17 6.82 17.66
N ARG A 19 0.08 5.55 17.32
CA ARG A 19 1.22 5.17 16.46
C ARG A 19 1.06 5.70 15.04
N THR A 20 -0.16 5.79 14.53
CA THR A 20 -0.43 6.41 13.23
C THR A 20 0.01 7.88 13.21
N ARG A 21 -0.33 8.65 14.26
CA ARG A 21 0.10 10.06 14.38
C ARG A 21 1.61 10.20 14.55
N GLU A 22 2.23 9.30 15.31
CA GLU A 22 3.69 9.27 15.50
C GLU A 22 4.41 9.00 14.18
N LEU A 23 3.94 8.02 13.40
CA LEU A 23 4.47 7.70 12.08
C LEU A 23 4.33 8.89 11.13
N GLN A 24 3.14 9.51 11.05
CA GLN A 24 2.93 10.68 10.22
C GLN A 24 3.88 11.83 10.59
N THR A 25 4.06 12.08 11.89
CA THR A 25 4.98 13.11 12.37
C THR A 25 6.43 12.81 11.99
N ALA A 26 6.86 11.55 12.10
CA ALA A 26 8.21 11.13 11.72
C ALA A 26 8.43 11.27 10.21
N GLN A 27 7.44 10.88 9.39
CA GLN A 27 7.45 11.04 7.93
C GLN A 27 7.55 12.53 7.55
N ASP A 28 6.69 13.37 8.13
CA ASP A 28 6.71 14.82 7.86
C ASP A 28 8.07 15.43 8.19
N ARG A 29 8.68 15.05 9.32
CA ARG A 29 10.02 15.53 9.69
C ARG A 29 11.10 15.04 8.73
N PHE A 30 11.03 13.77 8.33
CA PHE A 30 11.96 13.19 7.38
C PHE A 30 11.85 13.88 6.02
N ASP A 31 10.64 14.05 5.49
CA ASP A 31 10.41 14.67 4.18
C ASP A 31 10.82 16.14 4.15
N ASN A 32 10.52 16.87 5.23
CA ASN A 32 10.89 18.28 5.35
C ASN A 32 12.38 18.51 5.66
N ARG A 33 13.19 17.47 5.89
CA ARG A 33 14.60 17.60 6.30
C ARG A 33 15.44 18.42 5.32
N LEU A 34 15.18 18.26 4.02
CA LEU A 34 15.92 18.96 2.96
C LEU A 34 15.52 20.43 2.89
N ALA A 35 14.24 20.74 3.10
CA ALA A 35 13.76 22.12 3.14
C ALA A 35 14.42 22.89 4.31
N VAL A 36 14.45 22.27 5.50
CA VAL A 36 15.11 22.82 6.69
C VAL A 36 16.62 23.00 6.43
N HIS A 37 17.29 21.97 5.92
CA HIS A 37 18.70 22.04 5.56
C HIS A 37 19.00 23.19 4.59
N ASN A 38 18.21 23.33 3.51
CA ASN A 38 18.42 24.37 2.51
C ASN A 38 18.23 25.77 3.09
N GLN A 39 17.25 25.94 3.97
CA GLN A 39 17.03 27.21 4.67
C GLN A 39 18.22 27.56 5.58
N GLU A 40 18.71 26.60 6.36
CA GLU A 40 19.85 26.79 7.25
C GLU A 40 21.15 27.03 6.46
N ALA A 41 21.37 26.29 5.36
CA ALA A 41 22.51 26.46 4.47
C ALA A 41 22.53 27.86 3.82
N ALA A 42 21.39 28.37 3.40
CA ALA A 42 21.28 29.73 2.87
C ALA A 42 21.71 30.80 3.89
N GLN A 43 21.29 30.64 5.15
CA GLN A 43 21.70 31.52 6.24
C GLN A 43 23.19 31.39 6.55
N PHE A 44 23.70 30.15 6.57
CA PHE A 44 25.10 29.85 6.82
C PHE A 44 26.02 30.46 5.75
N HIS A 45 25.72 30.24 4.47
CA HIS A 45 26.47 30.85 3.36
C HIS A 45 26.39 32.37 3.35
N THR A 46 25.31 32.97 3.84
CA THR A 46 25.21 34.42 3.99
C THR A 46 26.18 34.95 5.05
N ARG A 47 26.32 34.24 6.18
CA ARG A 47 27.30 34.59 7.22
C ARG A 47 28.75 34.37 6.75
N LEU A 48 28.99 33.28 6.03
CA LEU A 48 30.30 32.97 5.44
C LEU A 48 30.74 34.06 4.45
N ARG A 49 29.87 34.48 3.53
CA ARG A 49 30.15 35.58 2.59
C ARG A 49 30.43 36.92 3.27
N ARG A 50 29.89 37.13 4.48
CA ARG A 50 30.15 38.33 5.29
C ARG A 50 31.43 38.22 6.14
N GLY A 51 32.18 37.13 6.02
CA GLY A 51 33.39 36.87 6.82
C GLY A 51 33.10 36.62 8.31
N GLN A 52 31.85 36.30 8.67
CA GLN A 52 31.42 36.10 10.06
C GLN A 52 31.58 34.65 10.55
N THR A 53 32.15 33.78 9.72
CA THR A 53 32.21 32.33 9.98
C THR A 53 33.59 31.83 9.59
N LEU A 54 34.20 31.04 10.48
CA LEU A 54 35.51 30.40 10.29
C LEU A 54 35.35 29.09 9.53
N ASP A 55 36.39 28.63 8.85
CA ASP A 55 36.38 27.39 8.05
C ASP A 55 36.04 26.15 8.90
N ASP A 56 36.51 26.07 10.14
CA ASP A 56 36.18 24.97 11.07
C ASP A 56 34.67 24.85 11.33
N LYS A 57 33.91 25.95 11.20
CA LYS A 57 32.46 25.95 11.37
C LYS A 57 31.71 25.40 10.16
N ILE A 58 32.37 25.25 9.01
CA ILE A 58 31.79 24.63 7.81
C ILE A 58 31.68 23.13 8.03
N LEU A 59 32.78 22.49 8.46
CA LEU A 59 32.77 21.06 8.74
C LEU A 59 31.79 20.72 9.88
N GLU A 60 31.75 21.53 10.94
CA GLU A 60 30.77 21.36 12.03
C GLU A 60 29.32 21.48 11.55
N PHE A 61 29.05 22.39 10.61
CA PHE A 61 27.72 22.57 10.01
C PHE A 61 27.32 21.30 9.25
N ASP A 62 28.17 20.82 8.36
CA ASP A 62 27.92 19.61 7.56
C ASP A 62 27.75 18.37 8.44
N MET A 63 28.64 18.19 9.42
CA MET A 63 28.55 17.07 10.36
C MET A 63 27.25 17.06 11.15
N ARG A 64 26.79 18.24 11.62
CA ARG A 64 25.52 18.36 12.35
C ARG A 64 24.34 17.91 11.50
N HIS A 65 24.29 18.32 10.23
CA HIS A 65 23.21 17.95 9.33
C HIS A 65 23.25 16.49 8.93
N TYR A 66 24.44 15.92 8.74
CA TYR A 66 24.61 14.49 8.53
C TYR A 66 24.08 13.67 9.71
N GLN A 67 24.49 14.01 10.94
CA GLN A 67 24.02 13.35 12.16
C GLN A 67 22.50 13.48 12.33
N ARG A 68 21.96 14.68 12.06
CA ARG A 68 20.51 14.91 12.11
C ARG A 68 19.76 14.08 11.08
N GLY A 69 20.31 13.92 9.87
CA GLY A 69 19.75 13.04 8.84
C GLY A 69 19.68 11.59 9.33
N GLN A 70 20.77 11.07 9.90
CA GLN A 70 20.78 9.71 10.47
C GLN A 70 19.77 9.54 11.60
N GLN A 71 19.66 10.54 12.47
CA GLN A 71 18.68 10.52 13.56
C GLN A 71 17.24 10.46 13.02
N LEU A 72 16.90 11.31 12.05
CA LEU A 72 15.56 11.32 11.45
C LEU A 72 15.23 10.00 10.75
N THR A 73 16.19 9.38 10.06
CA THR A 73 16.01 8.04 9.47
C THR A 73 15.71 7.00 10.54
N ARG A 74 16.45 7.03 11.66
CA ARG A 74 16.23 6.08 12.77
C ARG A 74 14.88 6.31 13.43
N GLU A 75 14.50 7.57 13.67
CA GLU A 75 13.18 7.92 14.21
C GLU A 75 12.04 7.41 13.33
N LEU A 76 12.19 7.51 12.00
CA LEU A 76 11.21 6.99 11.05
C LEU A 76 11.10 5.46 11.12
N ILE A 77 12.24 4.74 11.09
CA ILE A 77 12.26 3.28 11.20
C ILE A 77 11.59 2.82 12.49
N GLU A 78 11.94 3.41 13.63
CA GLU A 78 11.34 3.05 14.92
C GLU A 78 9.83 3.34 14.96
N ALA A 79 9.37 4.42 14.32
CA ALA A 79 7.96 4.74 14.24
C ALA A 79 7.19 3.74 13.35
N GLU A 80 7.79 3.33 12.21
CA GLU A 80 7.24 2.29 11.32
C GLU A 80 7.11 0.95 12.04
N GLU A 81 8.15 0.52 12.78
CA GLU A 81 8.14 -0.72 13.56
C GLU A 81 7.03 -0.70 14.63
N ARG A 82 6.91 0.40 15.40
CA ARG A 82 5.86 0.53 16.42
C ARG A 82 4.47 0.53 15.81
N PHE A 83 4.29 1.21 14.67
CA PHE A 83 3.04 1.21 13.94
C PHE A 83 2.68 -0.19 13.43
N ALA A 84 3.63 -0.94 12.88
CA ALA A 84 3.41 -2.30 12.42
C ALA A 84 2.93 -3.22 13.56
N VAL A 85 3.57 -3.13 14.74
CA VAL A 85 3.16 -3.87 15.94
C VAL A 85 1.77 -3.47 16.41
N ALA A 86 1.47 -2.17 16.49
CA ALA A 86 0.16 -1.68 16.91
C ALA A 86 -0.95 -2.10 15.92
N LYS A 87 -0.68 -2.05 14.61
CA LYS A 87 -1.57 -2.51 13.55
C LYS A 87 -1.87 -4.00 13.70
N GLN A 88 -0.85 -4.85 13.86
CA GLN A 88 -1.04 -6.29 14.07
C GLN A 88 -1.86 -6.58 15.32
N ASN A 89 -1.62 -5.85 16.41
CA ASN A 89 -2.38 -6.02 17.65
C ASN A 89 -3.86 -5.62 17.49
N ALA A 90 -4.14 -4.50 16.82
CA ALA A 90 -5.48 -4.04 16.51
C ALA A 90 -6.24 -5.06 15.63
N ILE A 91 -5.60 -5.58 14.57
CA ILE A 91 -6.16 -6.62 13.70
C ILE A 91 -6.48 -7.89 14.50
N ARG A 92 -5.55 -8.36 15.35
CA ARG A 92 -5.75 -9.54 16.20
C ARG A 92 -6.94 -9.41 17.13
N LEU A 93 -7.26 -8.20 17.58
CA LEU A 93 -8.38 -7.89 18.46
C LEU A 93 -9.67 -7.54 17.69
N GLY A 94 -9.66 -7.62 16.35
CA GLY A 94 -10.84 -7.34 15.53
C GLY A 94 -11.20 -5.85 15.40
N VAL A 95 -10.31 -4.95 15.82
CA VAL A 95 -10.48 -3.50 15.68
C VAL A 95 -10.35 -3.13 14.20
N ARG A 96 -11.36 -2.43 13.66
CA ARG A 96 -11.29 -1.90 12.29
C ARG A 96 -10.31 -0.74 12.24
N THR A 97 -9.25 -0.90 11.46
CA THR A 97 -8.28 0.18 11.25
C THR A 97 -8.71 1.07 10.09
N GLU A 98 -8.79 2.39 10.31
CA GLU A 98 -9.08 3.35 9.23
C GLU A 98 -7.93 3.31 8.20
N GLY A 99 -8.22 2.86 6.98
CA GLY A 99 -7.22 2.67 5.92
C GLY A 99 -7.18 1.25 5.35
N ASP A 100 -7.79 0.26 6.01
CA ASP A 100 -7.98 -1.10 5.48
C ASP A 100 -8.87 -1.14 4.24
N ASP A 101 -9.64 -0.08 3.98
CA ASP A 101 -10.45 0.03 2.75
C ASP A 101 -9.60 0.38 1.50
N ARG A 102 -8.30 0.70 1.67
CA ARG A 102 -7.40 1.09 0.57
C ARG A 102 -6.27 0.11 0.28
N THR A 103 -5.95 -0.78 1.20
CA THR A 103 -5.19 -1.99 0.89
C THR A 103 -6.23 -3.08 0.71
N SER A 104 -6.38 -3.56 -0.54
CA SER A 104 -7.39 -4.56 -0.94
C SER A 104 -7.74 -5.49 0.21
N GLY A 105 -9.03 -5.67 0.56
CA GLY A 105 -9.56 -6.41 1.73
C GLY A 105 -9.18 -7.90 1.85
N PHE A 106 -7.93 -8.19 1.56
CA PHE A 106 -7.13 -9.33 1.92
C PHE A 106 -6.42 -8.87 3.19
N LEU A 107 -6.69 -9.57 4.29
CA LEU A 107 -5.81 -9.55 5.43
C LEU A 107 -4.41 -9.88 4.89
N ASP A 108 -3.43 -9.02 5.14
CA ASP A 108 -2.02 -9.32 4.87
C ASP A 108 -1.61 -10.33 5.95
N ASP A 109 -2.01 -11.58 5.77
CA ASP A 109 -1.65 -12.66 6.66
C ASP A 109 -0.22 -13.10 6.29
N GLN A 110 0.64 -13.14 7.30
CA GLN A 110 2.08 -13.39 7.11
C GLN A 110 2.39 -14.81 6.62
N GLU A 111 1.36 -15.66 6.45
CA GLU A 111 1.43 -17.02 5.92
C GLU A 111 0.83 -17.20 4.51
N ASP A 112 0.67 -16.12 3.73
CA ASP A 112 -0.06 -16.21 2.46
C ASP A 112 0.76 -16.71 1.26
N GLY A 113 1.18 -17.98 1.36
CA GLY A 113 1.10 -18.92 0.25
C GLY A 113 -0.37 -19.26 -0.08
N LEU A 114 -1.21 -18.24 -0.30
CA LEU A 114 -2.66 -18.39 -0.24
C LEU A 114 -3.26 -18.98 -1.52
N VAL A 115 -3.64 -20.25 -1.42
CA VAL A 115 -4.77 -20.82 -2.16
C VAL A 115 -6.05 -20.25 -1.54
N ILE A 116 -6.60 -19.22 -2.19
CA ILE A 116 -7.86 -18.57 -1.80
C ILE A 116 -9.02 -19.55 -2.02
N TYR A 117 -9.42 -20.31 -1.00
CA TYR A 117 -10.72 -20.98 -0.96
C TYR A 117 -11.80 -20.05 -0.38
N GLN A 118 -11.99 -18.88 -1.00
CA GLN A 118 -13.31 -18.26 -0.95
C GLN A 118 -14.22 -19.08 -1.86
N ARG A 119 -15.16 -19.78 -1.23
CA ARG A 119 -16.24 -20.55 -1.85
C ARG A 119 -16.73 -19.83 -3.13
N PRO A 120 -16.45 -20.34 -4.34
CA PRO A 120 -16.85 -19.65 -5.55
C PRO A 120 -18.38 -19.54 -5.56
N PRO A 121 -18.94 -18.44 -6.09
CA PRO A 121 -20.38 -18.36 -6.31
C PRO A 121 -20.76 -19.58 -7.15
N LYS A 122 -21.65 -20.44 -6.62
CA LYS A 122 -22.12 -21.66 -7.30
C LYS A 122 -22.83 -21.39 -8.62
N ASP A 123 -23.01 -20.12 -8.98
CA ASP A 123 -23.74 -19.71 -10.15
C ASP A 123 -22.79 -19.47 -11.34
N ARG A 124 -22.80 -20.49 -12.21
CA ARG A 124 -22.56 -20.41 -13.67
C ARG A 124 -21.12 -20.41 -14.17
N VAL A 125 -20.25 -21.23 -13.59
CA VAL A 125 -19.07 -21.70 -14.35
C VAL A 125 -19.51 -22.88 -15.23
N ASN A 126 -19.51 -22.70 -16.55
CA ASN A 126 -19.80 -23.77 -17.51
C ASN A 126 -18.59 -24.72 -17.57
N GLN A 127 -18.54 -25.66 -16.63
CA GLN A 127 -17.45 -26.63 -16.53
C GLN A 127 -17.27 -27.45 -17.82
N GLY A 128 -18.36 -27.72 -18.56
CA GLY A 128 -18.30 -28.42 -19.84
C GLY A 128 -17.43 -27.68 -20.87
N ARG A 129 -17.53 -26.36 -20.94
CA ARG A 129 -16.70 -25.54 -21.84
C ARG A 129 -15.22 -25.56 -21.43
N ILE A 130 -14.94 -25.57 -20.13
CA ILE A 130 -13.57 -25.62 -19.59
C ILE A 130 -12.93 -26.98 -19.89
N HIS A 131 -13.66 -28.07 -19.66
CA HIS A 131 -13.17 -29.41 -19.97
C HIS A 131 -12.97 -29.63 -21.48
N ALA A 132 -13.88 -29.13 -22.31
CA ALA A 132 -13.71 -29.17 -23.77
C ALA A 132 -12.47 -28.38 -24.22
N TRP A 133 -12.22 -27.22 -23.61
CA TRP A 133 -11.02 -26.43 -23.88
C TRP A 133 -9.74 -27.14 -23.42
N LEU A 134 -9.70 -27.69 -22.21
CA LEU A 134 -8.55 -28.46 -21.70
C LEU A 134 -8.21 -29.66 -22.59
N ASN A 135 -9.23 -30.35 -23.10
CA ASN A 135 -9.04 -31.51 -23.98
C ASN A 135 -8.64 -31.13 -25.42
N ALA A 136 -8.87 -29.88 -25.82
CA ALA A 136 -8.46 -29.36 -27.13
C ALA A 136 -7.02 -28.84 -27.16
N LEU A 137 -6.36 -28.71 -26.00
CA LEU A 137 -4.97 -28.27 -25.92
C LEU A 137 -4.03 -29.43 -26.34
N PRO A 138 -3.13 -29.22 -27.32
CA PRO A 138 -2.11 -30.20 -27.65
C PRO A 138 -1.10 -30.30 -26.52
N GLY A 139 -0.88 -31.52 -26.02
CA GLY A 139 0.00 -31.78 -24.88
C GLY A 139 -0.79 -31.88 -23.57
N LYS A 140 -1.03 -33.12 -23.13
CA LYS A 140 -1.68 -33.41 -21.84
C LYS A 140 -0.80 -32.84 -20.74
N PHE A 141 -1.23 -31.76 -20.09
CA PHE A 141 -0.60 -31.24 -18.88
C PHE A 141 -0.78 -32.28 -17.78
N GLY A 142 0.18 -33.19 -17.68
CA GLY A 142 0.34 -34.04 -16.51
C GLY A 142 0.61 -33.15 -15.31
N THR A 143 -0.02 -33.49 -14.19
CA THR A 143 0.22 -32.95 -12.85
C THR A 143 1.62 -33.31 -12.34
N SER A 144 2.63 -32.85 -13.04
CA SER A 144 4.01 -32.78 -12.59
C SER A 144 4.48 -31.39 -12.97
N ALA A 145 4.97 -30.66 -11.97
CA ALA A 145 5.60 -29.37 -12.14
C ALA A 145 6.42 -29.38 -13.44
N ILE A 146 6.10 -28.44 -14.33
CA ILE A 146 6.87 -28.24 -15.55
C ILE A 146 8.25 -27.80 -15.06
N SER A 147 9.19 -28.75 -14.96
CA SER A 147 10.61 -28.47 -14.93
C SER A 147 10.94 -27.87 -16.29
N LEU A 148 10.70 -26.56 -16.42
CA LEU A 148 11.25 -25.75 -17.47
C LEU A 148 12.76 -25.81 -17.25
N GLY A 149 13.46 -26.60 -18.07
CA GLY A 149 14.91 -26.54 -18.15
C GLY A 149 15.36 -25.11 -18.46
N PRO A 150 16.64 -24.76 -18.22
CA PRO A 150 17.15 -23.39 -18.35
C PRO A 150 17.00 -22.74 -19.74
N GLU A 151 16.52 -23.49 -20.75
CA GLU A 151 16.29 -23.01 -22.12
C GLU A 151 14.82 -22.70 -22.45
N ALA A 152 13.87 -22.99 -21.57
CA ALA A 152 12.44 -22.77 -21.85
C ALA A 152 11.97 -21.42 -21.29
N TRP A 153 12.53 -20.33 -21.83
CA TRP A 153 11.88 -19.04 -21.74
C TRP A 153 10.65 -19.09 -22.65
N PRO A 154 9.43 -18.81 -22.14
CA PRO A 154 8.28 -18.67 -23.03
C PRO A 154 8.60 -17.60 -24.06
N GLU A 155 8.25 -17.83 -25.33
CA GLU A 155 8.27 -16.78 -26.35
C GLU A 155 7.42 -15.62 -25.81
N VAL A 156 8.11 -14.56 -25.38
CA VAL A 156 7.45 -13.31 -25.01
C VAL A 156 7.02 -12.72 -26.33
N ASP A 157 5.71 -12.77 -26.59
CA ASP A 157 5.12 -12.04 -27.69
C ASP A 157 5.56 -10.57 -27.54
N ASP A 158 6.15 -10.01 -28.60
CA ASP A 158 6.47 -8.58 -28.67
C ASP A 158 5.12 -7.86 -28.74
N TRP A 159 4.49 -7.74 -27.59
CA TRP A 159 3.23 -7.07 -27.41
C TRP A 159 3.50 -5.59 -27.56
N ASP A 160 3.48 -5.13 -28.81
CA ASP A 160 3.36 -3.73 -29.14
C ASP A 160 1.99 -3.29 -28.65
N ALA A 161 1.95 -2.84 -27.39
CA ALA A 161 0.79 -2.19 -26.79
C ALA A 161 0.55 -0.91 -27.58
N GLY A 162 -0.06 -1.05 -28.75
CA GLY A 162 -0.12 -0.03 -29.77
C GLY A 162 -0.60 1.28 -29.17
N MET A 163 0.33 2.24 -29.15
CA MET A 163 0.17 3.62 -28.73
C MET A 163 -0.38 3.88 -27.33
N GLU A 164 0.25 4.86 -26.68
CA GLU A 164 -0.16 5.55 -25.45
C GLU A 164 -1.70 5.59 -25.28
N LEU A 165 -2.22 4.69 -24.43
CA LEU A 165 -3.61 4.74 -24.01
C LEU A 165 -3.82 6.06 -23.27
N GLY A 166 -4.56 6.98 -23.89
CA GLY A 166 -5.01 8.18 -23.21
C GLY A 166 -5.89 7.80 -22.03
N SER A 167 -5.96 8.65 -21.00
CA SER A 167 -6.90 8.46 -19.88
C SER A 167 -8.36 8.33 -20.34
N SER A 168 -8.68 8.79 -21.55
CA SER A 168 -9.95 8.65 -22.26
C SER A 168 -10.24 7.27 -22.85
N ASP A 169 -9.22 6.43 -23.05
CA ASP A 169 -9.35 5.12 -23.72
C ASP A 169 -9.60 3.98 -22.73
N SER A 170 -9.77 4.31 -21.45
CA SER A 170 -10.16 3.33 -20.44
C SER A 170 -11.43 2.60 -20.88
N ALA A 171 -11.39 1.27 -20.89
CA ALA A 171 -12.52 0.42 -21.25
C ALA A 171 -13.78 0.69 -20.41
N SER A 172 -13.63 1.34 -19.26
CA SER A 172 -14.74 1.79 -18.40
C SER A 172 -15.42 3.09 -18.87
N VAL A 173 -14.67 3.94 -19.59
CA VAL A 173 -15.10 5.22 -20.16
C VAL A 173 -15.79 5.00 -21.50
N VAL A 174 -15.23 4.12 -22.35
CA VAL A 174 -15.77 3.80 -23.70
C VAL A 174 -16.87 2.72 -23.65
N ALA A 175 -17.17 2.16 -22.47
CA ALA A 175 -18.18 1.10 -22.33
C ALA A 175 -19.59 1.60 -22.70
N GLY A 176 -20.18 0.98 -23.74
CA GLY A 176 -21.60 1.09 -24.09
C GLY A 176 -22.44 -0.13 -23.68
N GLY A 177 -23.76 -0.03 -23.90
CA GLY A 177 -24.68 -1.17 -23.87
C GLY A 177 -24.72 -1.97 -22.56
N SER A 178 -24.66 -3.31 -22.67
CA SER A 178 -24.74 -4.22 -21.52
C SER A 178 -23.54 -4.07 -20.57
N ARG A 179 -22.36 -3.75 -21.11
CA ARG A 179 -21.14 -3.52 -20.33
C ARG A 179 -21.26 -2.28 -19.45
N ARG A 180 -21.84 -1.19 -19.99
CA ARG A 180 -22.13 0.02 -19.22
C ARG A 180 -23.15 -0.23 -18.11
N ARG A 181 -24.23 -0.97 -18.42
CA ARG A 181 -25.25 -1.35 -17.42
C ARG A 181 -24.64 -2.15 -16.27
N ARG A 182 -23.73 -3.09 -16.57
CA ARG A 182 -23.03 -3.86 -15.55
C ARG A 182 -22.12 -2.98 -14.67
N ILE A 183 -21.38 -2.05 -15.26
CA ILE A 183 -20.54 -1.10 -14.51
C ILE A 183 -21.41 -0.23 -13.60
N GLN A 184 -22.55 0.27 -14.09
CA GLN A 184 -23.48 1.07 -13.31
C GLN A 184 -24.14 0.28 -12.17
N SER A 185 -24.49 -0.99 -12.39
CA SER A 185 -25.06 -1.83 -11.33
C SER A 185 -24.07 -2.07 -10.19
N TYR A 186 -22.78 -2.26 -10.50
CA TYR A 186 -21.76 -2.37 -9.48
C TYR A 186 -21.55 -1.07 -8.71
N ARG A 187 -21.53 0.09 -9.39
CA ARG A 187 -21.46 1.40 -8.72
C ARG A 187 -22.64 1.60 -7.76
N ALA A 188 -23.86 1.37 -8.23
CA ALA A 188 -25.06 1.50 -7.41
C ALA A 188 -25.07 0.53 -6.21
N ALA A 189 -24.51 -0.68 -6.35
CA ALA A 189 -24.37 -1.60 -5.23
C ALA A 189 -23.37 -1.08 -4.19
N MET A 190 -22.24 -0.52 -4.64
CA MET A 190 -21.23 0.06 -3.75
C MET A 190 -21.75 1.31 -3.03
N ASP A 191 -22.51 2.17 -3.72
CA ASP A 191 -23.09 3.37 -3.11
C ASP A 191 -24.13 3.00 -2.04
N ARG A 192 -24.95 1.96 -2.27
CA ARG A 192 -25.88 1.44 -1.25
C ARG A 192 -25.19 0.88 -0.03
N VAL A 193 -24.05 0.21 -0.21
CA VAL A 193 -23.25 -0.28 0.92
C VAL A 193 -22.69 0.89 1.72
N LYS A 194 -22.20 1.93 1.05
CA LYS A 194 -21.71 3.16 1.69
C LYS A 194 -22.80 3.92 2.45
N ASP A 195 -23.99 4.01 1.88
CA ASP A 195 -25.13 4.68 2.51
C ASP A 195 -25.63 3.88 3.73
N ALA A 196 -25.60 2.54 3.66
CA ALA A 196 -25.97 1.68 4.78
C ALA A 196 -24.95 1.72 5.92
N THR A 197 -23.67 1.99 5.64
CA THR A 197 -22.63 2.17 6.66
C THR A 197 -22.59 3.58 7.26
N ASN A 198 -23.22 4.57 6.61
CA ASN A 198 -23.27 5.97 7.05
C ASN A 198 -24.63 6.39 7.62
N ALA A 199 -25.56 5.46 7.79
CA ALA A 199 -26.83 5.72 8.49
C ALA A 199 -26.57 5.77 10.02
N PRO A 200 -27.10 6.78 10.74
CA PRO A 200 -26.85 6.99 12.17
C PRO A 200 -27.45 5.90 13.08
#